data_AF-A0A7S0F8G1-F1
#
_entry.id   AF-A0A7S0F8G1-F1
#
_cell.length_a   1.000
_cell.length_b   1.000
_cell.length_c   1.000
_cell.angle_alpha   90.00
_cell.angle_beta   90.00
_cell.angle_gamma   90.00
#
_symmetry.space_group_name_H-M   'P 1'
#
loop_
_entity.id
_entity.type
_entity.pdbx_description
1 polymer ?
#
loop_
_entity_poly.entity_id
_entity_poly.type
_entity_poly.pdbx_seq_one_letter_code
_entity_poly.pdbx_strand_id
1 'polypeptide(L)'
;MKRKELATSHSDYEYIYLTILGLARLHLRSEEIIKKNNGQTFTRNPGVQMLEGVTGLTMHAERGGSEHLLRTAPASLIEAFQLARADPGGPLKFFKTAFDRTADPCLEGRMGRIMEYIESRRRASHPAACMAPPWEDVTLRSLPEGAPAQEVVGEHLRVFVAECTWRWAQMHGLSYEAAVQARQSDENATDFARLCNAAAFEAAMLARGVAAEACTAHWESATKSGEWIPYEADVSLQIEQAHQKGLAEVKIRLGPRSWLYVIDLRLAVQRNPKTGQERPMRRVEASASDDGAAQPRRPGGRLSREDLAAAVQAFVELATLAPAPEEA
;
A
#
# COMPACT_ATOMS: atom_id res chain seq x y z
N MET A 1 11.55 -26.58 -5.72
CA MET A 1 12.90 -27.10 -6.05
C MET A 1 13.81 -26.80 -4.86
N LYS A 2 14.55 -27.77 -4.31
CA LYS A 2 15.21 -27.55 -3.00
C LYS A 2 16.47 -26.68 -3.17
N ARG A 3 16.74 -25.76 -2.22
CA ARG A 3 17.92 -24.85 -2.21
C ARG A 3 19.24 -25.55 -2.56
N LYS A 4 19.47 -26.74 -2.00
CA LYS A 4 20.70 -27.52 -2.23
C LYS A 4 20.84 -27.94 -3.70
N GLU A 5 19.76 -28.35 -4.36
CA GLU A 5 19.78 -28.78 -5.77
C GLU A 5 20.08 -27.61 -6.72
N LEU A 6 19.53 -26.42 -6.44
CA LEU A 6 19.82 -25.21 -7.20
C LEU A 6 21.28 -24.77 -7.06
N ALA A 7 21.86 -24.89 -5.86
CA ALA A 7 23.22 -24.42 -5.60
C ALA A 7 24.32 -25.36 -6.14
N THR A 8 24.09 -26.68 -6.17
CA THR A 8 25.13 -27.65 -6.52
C THR A 8 24.97 -28.28 -7.89
N SER A 9 23.76 -28.30 -8.46
CA SER A 9 23.47 -29.07 -9.67
C SER A 9 23.30 -28.24 -10.94
N HIS A 10 23.36 -26.91 -10.82
CA HIS A 10 23.12 -25.99 -11.95
C HIS A 10 24.35 -25.10 -12.17
N SER A 11 24.66 -24.85 -13.43
CA SER A 11 25.57 -23.79 -13.84
C SER A 11 24.97 -22.41 -13.52
N ASP A 12 25.82 -21.38 -13.44
CA ASP A 12 25.36 -20.01 -13.24
C ASP A 12 24.36 -19.58 -14.33
N TYR A 13 24.59 -20.02 -15.58
CA TYR A 13 23.69 -19.79 -16.70
C TYR A 13 22.30 -20.39 -16.45
N GLU A 14 22.24 -21.67 -16.05
CA GLU A 14 20.96 -22.34 -15.77
C GLU A 14 20.24 -21.71 -14.58
N TYR A 15 20.97 -21.34 -13.53
CA TYR A 15 20.41 -20.63 -12.38
C TYR A 15 19.79 -19.29 -12.79
N ILE A 16 20.51 -18.48 -13.56
CA ILE A 16 20.02 -17.19 -14.08
C ILE A 16 18.79 -17.43 -14.96
N TYR A 17 18.88 -18.36 -15.91
CA TYR A 17 17.80 -18.67 -16.84
C TYR A 17 16.51 -19.11 -16.10
N LEU A 18 16.63 -20.04 -15.16
CA LEU A 18 15.50 -20.53 -14.37
C LEU A 18 14.88 -19.42 -13.50
N THR A 19 15.71 -18.53 -12.96
CA THR A 19 15.24 -17.37 -12.17
C THR A 19 14.42 -16.41 -13.04
N ILE A 20 14.95 -16.05 -14.21
CA ILE A 20 14.26 -15.16 -15.17
C ILE A 20 12.96 -15.80 -15.66
N LEU A 21 13.01 -17.09 -16.00
CA LEU A 21 11.82 -17.84 -16.41
C LEU A 21 10.78 -17.91 -15.29
N GLY A 22 11.20 -18.09 -14.04
CA GLY A 22 10.33 -18.05 -12.86
C GLY A 22 9.63 -16.71 -12.70
N LEU A 23 10.36 -15.60 -12.82
CA LEU A 23 9.80 -14.24 -12.77
C LEU A 23 8.87 -13.93 -13.95
N ALA A 24 9.17 -14.45 -15.15
CA ALA A 24 8.27 -14.33 -16.30
C ALA A 24 6.96 -15.09 -16.09
N ARG A 25 7.01 -16.29 -15.50
CA ARG A 25 5.80 -17.06 -15.13
C ARG A 25 5.02 -16.40 -13.99
N LEU A 26 5.73 -15.80 -13.03
CA LEU A 26 5.12 -15.01 -11.96
C LEU A 26 4.28 -13.88 -12.55
N HIS A 27 4.81 -13.14 -13.52
CA HIS A 27 4.08 -12.06 -14.19
C HIS A 27 2.72 -12.51 -14.77
N LEU A 28 2.66 -13.73 -15.32
CA LEU A 28 1.43 -14.27 -15.92
C LEU A 28 0.42 -14.80 -14.88
N ARG A 29 0.85 -15.07 -13.65
CA ARG A 29 0.08 -15.80 -12.64
C ARG A 29 -0.03 -15.09 -11.30
N SER A 30 0.51 -13.88 -11.18
CA SER A 30 0.63 -13.15 -9.90
C SER A 30 -0.73 -12.99 -9.21
N GLU A 31 -1.78 -12.59 -9.91
CA GLU A 31 -3.10 -12.38 -9.31
C GLU A 31 -3.76 -13.69 -8.85
N GLU A 32 -3.49 -14.82 -9.52
CA GLU A 32 -4.00 -16.12 -9.08
C GLU A 32 -3.27 -16.60 -7.81
N ILE A 33 -1.96 -16.38 -7.76
CA ILE A 33 -1.12 -16.68 -6.58
C ILE A 33 -1.58 -15.81 -5.40
N ILE A 34 -1.77 -14.51 -5.62
CA ILE A 34 -2.22 -13.55 -4.60
C ILE A 34 -3.60 -13.92 -4.07
N LYS A 35 -4.56 -14.25 -4.97
CA LYS A 35 -5.90 -14.67 -4.56
C LYS A 35 -5.91 -15.93 -3.68
N LYS A 36 -4.91 -16.80 -3.82
CA LYS A 36 -4.73 -18.01 -3.00
C LYS A 36 -3.84 -17.78 -1.78
N ASN A 37 -3.21 -16.62 -1.67
CA ASN A 37 -2.41 -16.27 -0.51
C ASN A 37 -3.32 -16.11 0.71
N ASN A 38 -3.06 -16.87 1.78
CA ASN A 38 -3.83 -16.82 3.03
C ASN A 38 -3.01 -16.30 4.21
N GLY A 39 -1.84 -15.69 3.96
CA GLY A 39 -0.95 -15.13 4.98
C GLY A 39 -0.29 -16.17 5.89
N GLN A 40 -0.46 -17.47 5.64
CA GLN A 40 0.19 -18.52 6.43
C GLN A 40 1.57 -18.88 5.87
N THR A 41 2.32 -19.68 6.64
CA THR A 41 3.60 -20.22 6.20
C THR A 41 3.44 -21.20 5.02
N PHE A 42 4.53 -21.41 4.28
CA PHE A 42 4.58 -22.21 3.05
C PHE A 42 3.75 -23.51 3.07
N THR A 43 3.85 -24.33 4.12
CA THR A 43 3.17 -25.64 4.17
C THR A 43 1.65 -25.54 4.27
N ARG A 44 1.11 -24.39 4.66
CA ARG A 44 -0.33 -24.13 4.83
C ARG A 44 -0.87 -23.04 3.91
N ASN A 45 -0.02 -22.52 3.02
CA ASN A 45 -0.37 -21.42 2.14
C ASN A 45 -0.49 -21.87 0.69
N PRO A 46 -1.73 -22.01 0.15
CA PRO A 46 -1.92 -22.50 -1.21
C PRO A 46 -1.38 -21.52 -2.26
N GLY A 47 -1.28 -20.22 -1.95
CA GLY A 47 -0.63 -19.23 -2.80
C GLY A 47 0.88 -19.50 -2.94
N VAL A 48 1.59 -19.70 -1.82
CA VAL A 48 3.04 -19.98 -1.87
C VAL A 48 3.34 -21.34 -2.51
N GLN A 49 2.52 -22.36 -2.25
CA GLN A 49 2.66 -23.66 -2.93
C GLN A 49 2.48 -23.52 -4.43
N MET A 50 1.51 -22.72 -4.87
CA MET A 50 1.31 -22.41 -6.28
C MET A 50 2.49 -21.62 -6.86
N LEU A 51 3.01 -20.63 -6.14
CA LEU A 51 4.20 -19.87 -6.53
C LEU A 51 5.37 -20.83 -6.79
N GLU A 52 5.67 -21.73 -5.85
CA GLU A 52 6.76 -22.69 -6.01
C GLU A 52 6.53 -23.63 -7.19
N GLY A 53 5.32 -24.20 -7.30
CA GLY A 53 5.00 -25.14 -8.38
C GLY A 53 5.09 -24.53 -9.78
N VAL A 54 4.71 -23.26 -9.93
CA VAL A 54 4.69 -22.58 -11.25
C VAL A 54 6.06 -21.97 -11.59
N THR A 55 6.69 -21.32 -10.62
CA THR A 55 7.85 -20.44 -10.85
C THR A 55 9.16 -21.05 -10.37
N GLY A 56 9.12 -22.05 -9.49
CA GLY A 56 10.30 -22.56 -8.78
C GLY A 56 10.80 -21.65 -7.66
N LEU A 57 10.08 -20.56 -7.36
CA LEU A 57 10.40 -19.59 -6.31
C LEU A 57 9.53 -19.83 -5.07
N THR A 58 10.07 -19.59 -3.89
CA THR A 58 9.32 -19.59 -2.63
C THR A 58 9.28 -18.18 -2.06
N MET A 59 8.39 -17.91 -1.12
CA MET A 59 8.35 -16.63 -0.41
C MET A 59 7.82 -16.80 1.01
N HIS A 60 8.03 -15.78 1.84
CA HIS A 60 7.48 -15.63 3.17
C HIS A 60 6.16 -14.86 3.12
N ALA A 61 5.07 -15.56 2.76
CA ALA A 61 3.77 -14.93 2.60
C ALA A 61 3.17 -14.32 3.89
N GLU A 62 3.61 -14.80 5.05
CA GLU A 62 3.26 -14.24 6.35
C GLU A 62 3.86 -12.85 6.61
N ARG A 63 4.88 -12.46 5.84
CA ARG A 63 5.46 -11.13 5.93
C ARG A 63 4.58 -10.14 5.20
N GLY A 64 4.35 -9.01 5.85
CA GLY A 64 3.65 -7.91 5.22
C GLY A 64 4.40 -7.42 3.97
N GLY A 65 3.64 -7.07 2.92
CA GLY A 65 4.18 -6.59 1.65
C GLY A 65 4.45 -7.69 0.63
N SER A 66 4.23 -8.96 1.01
CA SER A 66 4.35 -10.14 0.15
C SER A 66 3.56 -10.00 -1.17
N GLU A 67 2.31 -9.53 -1.10
CA GLU A 67 1.51 -9.32 -2.32
C GLU A 67 2.05 -8.22 -3.23
N HIS A 68 2.55 -7.13 -2.65
CA HIS A 68 3.15 -6.06 -3.42
C HIS A 68 4.40 -6.55 -4.14
N LEU A 69 5.25 -7.31 -3.44
CA LEU A 69 6.43 -7.94 -4.01
C LEU A 69 6.10 -8.87 -5.18
N LEU A 70 5.05 -9.68 -5.08
CA LEU A 70 4.58 -10.54 -6.17
C LEU A 70 4.21 -9.76 -7.43
N ARG A 71 3.66 -8.54 -7.27
CA ARG A 71 3.26 -7.67 -8.38
C ARG A 71 4.45 -6.92 -8.98
N THR A 72 5.39 -6.45 -8.16
CA THR A 72 6.48 -5.59 -8.62
C THR A 72 7.69 -6.37 -9.13
N ALA A 73 7.93 -7.58 -8.64
CA ALA A 73 9.13 -8.35 -8.95
C ALA A 73 9.47 -8.47 -10.46
N PRO A 74 8.52 -8.79 -11.37
CA PRO A 74 8.82 -8.86 -12.79
C PRO A 74 9.22 -7.52 -13.40
N ALA A 75 8.57 -6.43 -12.98
CA ALA A 75 8.85 -5.09 -13.49
C ALA A 75 10.24 -4.60 -13.04
N SER A 76 10.58 -4.84 -11.77
CA SER A 76 11.90 -4.52 -11.23
C SER A 76 13.02 -5.26 -11.95
N LEU A 77 12.83 -6.53 -12.33
CA LEU A 77 13.81 -7.26 -13.15
C LEU A 77 14.06 -6.56 -14.51
N ILE A 78 12.98 -6.18 -15.20
CA ILE A 78 13.06 -5.52 -16.51
C ILE A 78 13.80 -4.18 -16.37
N GLU A 79 13.46 -3.41 -15.34
CA GLU A 79 14.10 -2.13 -15.06
C GLU A 79 15.60 -2.30 -14.81
N ALA A 80 15.98 -3.23 -13.93
CA ALA A 80 17.38 -3.51 -13.64
C ALA A 80 18.16 -3.86 -14.91
N PHE A 81 17.56 -4.69 -15.79
CA PHE A 81 18.19 -5.05 -17.05
C PHE A 81 18.29 -3.88 -18.03
N GLN A 82 17.31 -2.99 -18.08
CA GLN A 82 17.39 -1.75 -18.87
C GLN A 82 18.53 -0.84 -18.39
N LEU A 83 18.67 -0.66 -17.07
CA LEU A 83 19.79 0.08 -16.48
C LEU A 83 21.15 -0.58 -16.76
N ALA A 84 21.18 -1.91 -16.82
CA ALA A 84 22.37 -2.66 -17.17
C ALA A 84 22.79 -2.44 -18.64
N ARG A 85 21.81 -2.37 -19.55
CA ARG A 85 22.06 -2.17 -20.98
C ARG A 85 22.60 -0.78 -21.34
N ALA A 86 22.47 0.20 -20.44
CA ALA A 86 22.99 1.55 -20.66
C ALA A 86 24.53 1.61 -20.69
N ASP A 87 25.23 0.62 -20.12
CA ASP A 87 26.69 0.62 -20.02
C ASP A 87 27.34 -0.51 -20.84
N PRO A 88 28.53 -0.26 -21.42
CA PRO A 88 29.38 -1.31 -21.96
C PRO A 88 29.70 -2.36 -20.88
N GLY A 89 29.34 -3.63 -21.14
CA GLY A 89 29.54 -4.73 -20.19
C GLY A 89 28.58 -4.73 -18.98
N GLY A 90 27.64 -3.78 -18.90
CA GLY A 90 26.66 -3.70 -17.82
C GLY A 90 25.79 -4.95 -17.65
N PRO A 91 25.32 -5.63 -18.72
CA PRO A 91 24.58 -6.89 -18.59
C PRO A 91 25.36 -7.99 -17.87
N LEU A 92 26.66 -8.13 -18.16
CA LEU A 92 27.49 -9.14 -17.49
C LEU A 92 27.66 -8.81 -16.00
N LYS A 93 27.85 -7.52 -15.67
CA LYS A 93 27.91 -7.06 -14.27
C LYS A 93 26.60 -7.33 -13.54
N PHE A 94 25.46 -7.00 -14.17
CA PHE A 94 24.12 -7.28 -13.64
C PHE A 94 23.92 -8.74 -13.30
N PHE A 95 24.21 -9.65 -14.23
CA PHE A 95 24.04 -11.08 -13.98
C PHE A 95 24.94 -11.58 -12.85
N LYS A 96 26.17 -11.07 -12.74
CA LYS A 96 27.09 -11.44 -11.64
C LYS A 96 26.64 -10.92 -10.28
N THR A 97 26.05 -9.74 -10.20
CA THR A 97 25.69 -9.11 -8.92
C THR A 97 24.27 -9.45 -8.46
N ALA A 98 23.31 -9.47 -9.39
CA ALA A 98 21.90 -9.65 -9.07
C ALA A 98 21.47 -11.12 -8.94
N PHE A 99 22.24 -12.07 -9.51
CA PHE A 99 21.93 -13.49 -9.52
C PHE A 99 22.99 -14.31 -8.76
N ASP A 100 23.22 -13.92 -7.51
CA ASP A 100 24.12 -14.63 -6.60
C ASP A 100 23.47 -15.90 -6.04
N ARG A 101 23.98 -17.08 -6.45
CA ARG A 101 23.49 -18.39 -5.99
C ARG A 101 23.65 -18.65 -4.49
N THR A 102 24.47 -17.87 -3.80
CA THR A 102 24.68 -17.98 -2.34
C THR A 102 23.61 -17.24 -1.54
N ALA A 103 22.91 -16.28 -2.19
CA ALA A 103 21.84 -15.51 -1.59
C ALA A 103 20.64 -16.39 -1.20
N ASP A 104 19.72 -15.81 -0.42
CA ASP A 104 18.49 -16.47 -0.05
C ASP A 104 17.67 -16.83 -1.31
N PRO A 105 17.33 -18.12 -1.52
CA PRO A 105 16.63 -18.55 -2.73
C PRO A 105 15.18 -18.07 -2.80
N CYS A 106 14.63 -17.49 -1.73
CA CYS A 106 13.27 -16.92 -1.74
C CYS A 106 13.17 -15.72 -2.69
N LEU A 107 11.93 -15.37 -3.04
CA LEU A 107 11.63 -14.24 -3.90
C LEU A 107 12.16 -12.93 -3.30
N GLU A 108 11.98 -12.74 -2.00
CA GLU A 108 12.46 -11.57 -1.25
C GLU A 108 13.97 -11.39 -1.38
N GLY A 109 14.73 -12.47 -1.16
CA GLY A 109 16.19 -12.45 -1.25
C GLY A 109 16.69 -12.08 -2.63
N ARG A 110 16.09 -12.68 -3.67
CA ARG A 110 16.42 -12.37 -5.07
C ARG A 110 16.05 -10.95 -5.45
N MET A 111 14.88 -10.50 -5.03
CA MET A 111 14.44 -9.13 -5.30
C MET A 111 15.30 -8.11 -4.57
N GLY A 112 15.75 -8.39 -3.35
CA GLY A 112 16.70 -7.55 -2.63
C GLY A 112 17.97 -7.29 -3.45
N ARG A 113 18.54 -8.32 -4.09
CA ARG A 113 19.71 -8.18 -4.97
C ARG A 113 19.44 -7.37 -6.24
N ILE A 114 18.27 -7.55 -6.85
CA ILE A 114 17.85 -6.77 -8.03
C ILE A 114 17.69 -5.29 -7.65
N MET A 115 17.06 -5.00 -6.52
CA MET A 115 16.86 -3.63 -6.03
C MET A 115 18.20 -2.97 -5.65
N GLU A 116 19.08 -3.68 -4.96
CA GLU A 116 20.44 -3.23 -4.64
C GLU A 116 21.21 -2.85 -5.92
N TYR A 117 21.07 -3.65 -6.99
CA TYR A 117 21.64 -3.33 -8.28
C TYR A 117 21.03 -2.05 -8.89
N ILE A 118 19.70 -1.93 -8.93
CA ILE A 118 19.01 -0.74 -9.47
C ILE A 118 19.50 0.51 -8.77
N GLU A 119 19.57 0.50 -7.44
CA GLU A 119 20.02 1.65 -6.65
C GLU A 119 21.48 2.00 -6.89
N SER A 120 22.37 1.00 -6.90
CA SER A 120 23.79 1.22 -7.19
C SER A 120 23.97 1.87 -8.56
N ARG A 121 23.18 1.45 -9.55
CA ARG A 121 23.22 1.99 -10.91
C ARG A 121 22.63 3.39 -10.99
N ARG A 122 21.48 3.65 -10.36
CA ARG A 122 20.89 4.98 -10.28
C ARG A 122 21.86 5.98 -9.64
N ARG A 123 22.53 5.59 -8.55
CA ARG A 123 23.59 6.38 -7.90
C ARG A 123 24.77 6.67 -8.84
N ALA A 124 25.19 5.70 -9.64
CA ALA A 124 26.31 5.86 -10.56
C ALA A 124 25.97 6.72 -11.80
N SER A 125 24.77 6.58 -12.36
CA SER A 125 24.36 7.28 -13.59
C SER A 125 23.93 8.72 -13.36
N HIS A 126 23.47 9.06 -12.15
CA HIS A 126 23.08 10.42 -11.79
C HIS A 126 23.62 10.73 -10.39
N PRO A 127 24.71 11.50 -10.26
CA PRO A 127 25.17 11.97 -8.95
C PRO A 127 24.10 12.78 -8.21
N ALA A 128 23.19 13.44 -8.96
CA ALA A 128 21.99 14.09 -8.40
C ALA A 128 20.90 13.11 -7.93
N ALA A 129 20.89 11.84 -8.37
CA ALA A 129 20.06 10.79 -7.78
C ALA A 129 20.58 10.32 -6.41
N CYS A 130 21.80 10.71 -6.01
CA CYS A 130 22.27 10.67 -4.62
C CYS A 130 21.45 11.61 -3.70
N MET A 131 20.57 12.43 -4.27
CA MET A 131 19.65 13.30 -3.53
C MET A 131 18.28 12.64 -3.30
N ALA A 132 18.02 11.44 -3.83
CA ALA A 132 16.77 10.73 -3.56
C ALA A 132 16.87 9.95 -2.24
N PRO A 133 15.78 9.88 -1.45
CA PRO A 133 15.76 9.11 -0.21
C PRO A 133 15.92 7.61 -0.49
N PRO A 134 16.49 6.84 0.46
CA PRO A 134 16.42 5.38 0.44
C PRO A 134 14.98 4.91 0.26
N TRP A 135 14.77 3.82 -0.49
CA TRP A 135 13.40 3.34 -0.76
C TRP A 135 12.63 3.01 0.52
N GLU A 136 13.33 2.52 1.55
CA GLU A 136 12.78 2.18 2.86
C GLU A 136 12.15 3.40 3.53
N ASP A 137 12.70 4.59 3.29
CA ASP A 137 12.25 5.85 3.90
C ASP A 137 10.93 6.33 3.29
N VAL A 138 10.68 6.01 2.01
CA VAL A 138 9.49 6.46 1.28
C VAL A 138 8.46 5.36 1.02
N THR A 139 8.70 4.15 1.51
CA THR A 139 7.79 3.02 1.35
C THR A 139 7.16 2.63 2.68
N LEU A 140 5.83 2.49 2.69
CA LEU A 140 5.10 2.00 3.85
C LEU A 140 5.48 0.55 4.15
N ARG A 141 5.86 0.31 5.40
CA ARG A 141 5.94 -1.02 5.97
C ARG A 141 4.54 -1.56 6.13
N SER A 142 4.39 -2.83 5.82
CA SER A 142 3.13 -3.50 6.04
C SER A 142 2.94 -3.77 7.53
N LEU A 143 1.83 -3.26 8.05
CA LEU A 143 1.41 -3.44 9.43
C LEU A 143 0.48 -4.66 9.54
N PRO A 144 0.43 -5.31 10.71
CA PRO A 144 -0.52 -6.40 10.94
C PRO A 144 -1.97 -5.92 10.81
N GLU A 145 -2.87 -6.81 10.39
CA GLU A 145 -4.30 -6.51 10.39
C GLU A 145 -4.78 -6.14 11.80
N GLY A 146 -5.46 -5.00 11.92
CA GLY A 146 -5.91 -4.49 13.22
C GLY A 146 -4.85 -3.74 14.03
N ALA A 147 -3.73 -3.33 13.40
CA ALA A 147 -2.76 -2.43 14.02
C ALA A 147 -3.47 -1.19 14.62
N PRO A 148 -3.07 -0.74 15.82
CA PRO A 148 -3.68 0.41 16.47
C PRO A 148 -3.48 1.67 15.61
N ALA A 149 -4.41 2.61 15.72
CA ALA A 149 -4.41 3.84 14.93
C ALA A 149 -3.07 4.58 15.00
N GLN A 150 -2.45 4.62 16.18
CA GLN A 150 -1.17 5.27 16.40
C GLN A 150 -0.01 4.62 15.63
N GLU A 151 0.01 3.29 15.47
CA GLU A 151 1.03 2.60 14.65
C GLU A 151 0.85 2.88 13.17
N VAL A 152 -0.40 2.87 12.70
CA VAL A 152 -0.73 3.24 11.31
C VAL A 152 -0.31 4.68 11.03
N VAL A 153 -0.71 5.62 11.87
CA VAL A 153 -0.36 7.04 11.73
C VAL A 153 1.16 7.23 11.84
N GLY A 154 1.83 6.54 12.76
CA GLY A 154 3.28 6.63 12.93
C GLY A 154 4.07 6.18 11.70
N GLU A 155 3.66 5.08 11.07
CA GLU A 155 4.31 4.59 9.84
C GLU A 155 4.08 5.54 8.66
N HIS A 156 2.87 6.09 8.54
CA HIS A 156 2.58 7.13 7.55
C HIS A 156 3.34 8.43 7.82
N LEU A 157 3.51 8.81 9.09
CA LEU A 157 4.27 9.99 9.50
C LEU A 157 5.74 9.85 9.13
N ARG A 158 6.34 8.67 9.36
CA ARG A 158 7.72 8.37 8.96
C ARG A 158 7.94 8.62 7.47
N VAL A 159 7.06 8.05 6.62
CA VAL A 159 7.12 8.23 5.17
C VAL A 159 6.89 9.69 4.78
N PHE A 160 5.92 10.34 5.38
CA PHE A 160 5.63 11.75 5.12
C PHE A 160 6.80 12.68 5.48
N VAL A 161 7.46 12.47 6.62
CA VAL A 161 8.63 13.24 7.04
C VAL A 161 9.79 13.04 6.06
N ALA A 162 10.01 11.80 5.59
CA ALA A 162 11.03 11.52 4.57
C ALA A 162 10.74 12.24 3.25
N GLU A 163 9.49 12.21 2.77
CA GLU A 163 9.08 12.94 1.57
C GLU A 163 9.25 14.46 1.73
N CYS A 164 8.86 15.02 2.88
CA CYS A 164 9.05 16.44 3.17
C CYS A 164 10.54 16.80 3.22
N THR A 165 11.36 15.96 3.86
CA THR A 165 12.82 16.12 3.91
C THR A 165 13.41 16.13 2.51
N TRP A 166 12.96 15.23 1.64
CA TRP A 166 13.42 15.18 0.26
C TRP A 166 13.03 16.43 -0.54
N ARG A 167 11.78 16.89 -0.44
CA ARG A 167 11.34 18.13 -1.09
C ARG A 167 12.12 19.34 -0.59
N TRP A 168 12.32 19.44 0.71
CA TRP A 168 13.11 20.52 1.32
C TRP A 168 14.57 20.48 0.85
N ALA A 169 15.16 19.29 0.76
CA ALA A 169 16.50 19.08 0.22
C ALA A 169 16.62 19.60 -1.22
N GLN A 170 15.63 19.32 -2.07
CA GLN A 170 15.59 19.82 -3.45
C GLN A 170 15.51 21.34 -3.52
N MET A 171 14.70 21.97 -2.65
CA MET A 171 14.56 23.44 -2.60
C MET A 171 15.87 24.14 -2.21
N HIS A 172 16.67 23.50 -1.35
CA HIS A 172 17.92 24.06 -0.83
C HIS A 172 19.18 23.51 -1.52
N GLY A 173 19.02 22.68 -2.55
CA GLY A 173 20.15 22.06 -3.26
C GLY A 173 21.00 21.13 -2.39
N LEU A 174 20.42 20.53 -1.35
CA LEU A 174 21.08 19.62 -0.41
C LEU A 174 20.84 18.15 -0.78
N SER A 175 21.79 17.27 -0.51
CA SER A 175 21.51 15.82 -0.55
C SER A 175 20.48 15.46 0.52
N TYR A 176 19.77 14.34 0.33
CA TYR A 176 18.81 13.86 1.32
C TYR A 176 19.46 13.61 2.69
N GLU A 177 20.64 12.99 2.72
CA GLU A 177 21.42 12.75 3.95
C GLU A 177 21.81 14.07 4.65
N ALA A 178 22.26 15.07 3.88
CA ALA A 178 22.59 16.38 4.42
C ALA A 178 21.34 17.09 4.96
N ALA A 179 20.20 16.96 4.27
CA ALA A 179 18.92 17.53 4.71
C ALA A 179 18.39 16.88 5.99
N VAL A 180 18.56 15.58 6.17
CA VAL A 180 18.19 14.87 7.41
C VAL A 180 18.92 15.46 8.63
N GLN A 181 20.20 15.83 8.47
CA GLN A 181 20.99 16.47 9.52
C GLN A 181 20.62 17.96 9.67
N ALA A 182 20.55 18.68 8.56
CA ALA A 182 20.32 20.12 8.55
C ALA A 182 18.97 20.51 9.14
N ARG A 183 17.90 19.73 8.89
CA ARG A 183 16.55 20.03 9.40
C ARG A 183 16.41 19.95 10.92
N GLN A 184 17.39 19.35 11.61
CA GLN A 184 17.41 19.27 13.09
C GLN A 184 18.02 20.52 13.74
N SER A 185 18.66 21.40 12.96
CA SER A 185 19.20 22.66 13.46
C SER A 185 18.09 23.69 13.71
N ASP A 186 18.22 24.48 14.77
CA ASP A 186 17.25 25.53 15.13
C ASP A 186 17.05 26.54 13.99
N GLU A 187 18.11 26.84 13.22
CA GLU A 187 18.07 27.74 12.07
C GLU A 187 17.12 27.26 10.97
N ASN A 188 17.10 25.94 10.72
CA ASN A 188 16.33 25.35 9.63
C ASN A 188 14.98 24.74 10.09
N ALA A 189 14.81 24.52 11.39
CA ALA A 189 13.61 23.89 11.96
C ALA A 189 12.33 24.64 11.58
N THR A 190 12.36 25.98 11.64
CA THR A 190 11.21 26.83 11.30
C THR A 190 10.86 26.74 9.81
N ASP A 191 11.87 26.75 8.93
CA ASP A 191 11.66 26.64 7.48
C ASP A 191 11.14 25.25 7.10
N PHE A 192 11.70 24.19 7.69
CA PHE A 192 11.24 22.82 7.49
C PHE A 192 9.79 22.61 8.00
N ALA A 193 9.44 23.19 9.16
CA ALA A 193 8.10 23.10 9.74
C ALA A 193 7.00 23.70 8.84
N ARG A 194 7.35 24.62 7.91
CA ARG A 194 6.38 25.12 6.90
C ARG A 194 5.91 24.02 5.95
N LEU A 195 6.77 23.05 5.65
CA LEU A 195 6.46 21.90 4.80
C LEU A 195 5.96 20.70 5.61
N CYS A 196 6.50 20.50 6.81
CA CYS A 196 6.27 19.32 7.63
C CYS A 196 5.64 19.69 8.98
N ASN A 197 4.31 19.87 8.99
CA ASN A 197 3.51 20.16 10.18
C ASN A 197 2.24 19.30 10.24
N ALA A 198 1.54 19.37 11.38
CA ALA A 198 0.30 18.65 11.66
C ALA A 198 -0.75 18.83 10.57
N ALA A 199 -1.04 20.06 10.15
CA ALA A 199 -2.06 20.35 9.13
C ALA A 199 -1.68 19.75 7.77
N ALA A 200 -0.42 19.88 7.34
CA ALA A 200 0.07 19.31 6.11
C ALA A 200 0.01 17.77 6.13
N PHE A 201 0.31 17.15 7.28
CA PHE A 201 0.26 15.71 7.44
C PHE A 201 -1.18 15.18 7.44
N GLU A 202 -2.11 15.82 8.15
CA GLU A 202 -3.53 15.47 8.15
C GLU A 202 -4.12 15.56 6.73
N ALA A 203 -3.82 16.66 6.02
CA ALA A 203 -4.24 16.82 4.64
C ALA A 203 -3.71 15.69 3.74
N ALA A 204 -2.44 15.29 3.91
CA ALA A 204 -1.86 14.17 3.17
C ALA A 204 -2.54 12.83 3.50
N MET A 205 -2.87 12.57 4.76
CA MET A 205 -3.56 11.35 5.20
C MET A 205 -4.97 11.23 4.60
N LEU A 206 -5.70 12.35 4.55
CA LEU A 206 -7.02 12.43 3.92
C LEU A 206 -6.92 12.26 2.39
N ALA A 207 -5.98 12.95 1.73
CA ALA A 207 -5.79 12.82 0.28
C ALA A 207 -5.42 11.39 -0.15
N ARG A 208 -4.70 10.66 0.71
CA ARG A 208 -4.33 9.24 0.49
C ARG A 208 -5.46 8.26 0.83
N GLY A 209 -6.58 8.74 1.38
CA GLY A 209 -7.71 7.91 1.80
C GLY A 209 -7.39 6.99 2.99
N VAL A 210 -6.35 7.32 3.78
CA VAL A 210 -5.95 6.56 4.98
C VAL A 210 -6.94 6.83 6.12
N ALA A 211 -7.44 8.06 6.19
CA ALA A 211 -8.54 8.43 7.06
C ALA A 211 -9.75 8.88 6.24
N ALA A 212 -10.94 8.66 6.79
CA ALA A 212 -12.19 9.16 6.25
C ALA A 212 -13.02 9.80 7.36
N GLU A 213 -13.97 10.65 6.98
CA GLU A 213 -14.98 11.11 7.93
C GLU A 213 -15.75 9.92 8.50
N ALA A 214 -16.04 9.96 9.79
CA ALA A 214 -16.90 8.97 10.41
C ALA A 214 -18.26 9.05 9.71
N CYS A 215 -18.65 7.97 9.02
CA CYS A 215 -20.02 7.87 8.52
C CYS A 215 -20.96 7.83 9.73
N THR A 216 -21.69 8.92 9.95
CA THR A 216 -22.74 8.98 10.98
C THR A 216 -23.95 8.10 10.63
N ALA A 217 -23.99 7.55 9.41
CA ALA A 217 -25.01 6.62 8.97
C ALA A 217 -24.45 5.58 8.00
N HIS A 218 -25.06 4.40 8.00
CA HIS A 218 -24.86 3.38 6.97
C HIS A 218 -26.16 3.08 6.24
N TRP A 219 -26.03 2.50 5.05
CA TRP A 219 -27.15 2.14 4.20
C TRP A 219 -27.30 0.63 4.12
N GLU A 220 -28.54 0.18 4.09
CA GLU A 220 -28.91 -1.22 4.00
C GLU A 220 -29.87 -1.46 2.83
N SER A 221 -29.86 -2.66 2.27
CA SER A 221 -30.80 -3.10 1.24
C SER A 221 -31.59 -4.32 1.71
N ALA A 222 -32.87 -4.38 1.36
CA ALA A 222 -33.70 -5.54 1.64
C ALA A 222 -33.40 -6.68 0.65
N THR A 223 -33.24 -7.88 1.18
CA THR A 223 -33.16 -9.11 0.40
C THR A 223 -34.53 -9.56 -0.07
N LYS A 224 -34.56 -10.56 -0.96
CA LYS A 224 -35.82 -11.20 -1.38
C LYS A 224 -36.57 -11.87 -0.22
N SER A 225 -35.88 -12.24 0.84
CA SER A 225 -36.46 -12.81 2.06
C SER A 225 -36.91 -11.76 3.08
N GLY A 226 -36.71 -10.47 2.79
CA GLY A 226 -37.09 -9.36 3.68
C GLY A 226 -36.06 -9.01 4.75
N GLU A 227 -34.91 -9.69 4.78
CA GLU A 227 -33.79 -9.33 5.66
C GLU A 227 -33.05 -8.09 5.14
N TRP A 228 -32.64 -7.21 6.04
CA TRP A 228 -31.85 -6.02 5.69
C TRP A 228 -30.36 -6.34 5.78
N ILE A 229 -29.64 -6.14 4.68
CA ILE A 229 -28.20 -6.37 4.62
C ILE A 229 -27.48 -5.02 4.41
N PRO A 230 -26.50 -4.68 5.26
CA PRO A 230 -25.70 -3.48 5.08
C PRO A 230 -24.89 -3.55 3.79
N TYR A 231 -24.78 -2.40 3.10
CA TYR A 231 -23.82 -2.29 2.01
C TYR A 231 -22.38 -2.35 2.55
N GLU A 232 -21.46 -2.78 1.70
CA GLU A 232 -20.03 -2.55 1.92
C GLU A 232 -19.77 -1.07 2.18
N ALA A 233 -18.83 -0.74 3.06
CA ALA A 233 -18.74 0.62 3.58
C ALA A 233 -18.32 1.66 2.56
N ASP A 234 -17.50 1.30 1.57
CA ASP A 234 -17.14 2.16 0.46
C ASP A 234 -18.36 2.53 -0.39
N VAL A 235 -19.25 1.55 -0.61
CA VAL A 235 -20.53 1.75 -1.29
C VAL A 235 -21.48 2.56 -0.42
N SER A 236 -21.59 2.24 0.86
CA SER A 236 -22.44 2.97 1.79
C SER A 236 -22.03 4.44 1.90
N LEU A 237 -20.72 4.73 1.93
CA LEU A 237 -20.17 6.08 1.91
C LEU A 237 -20.49 6.80 0.60
N GLN A 238 -20.37 6.11 -0.56
CA GLN A 238 -20.75 6.70 -1.85
C GLN A 238 -22.24 7.08 -1.90
N ILE A 239 -23.11 6.22 -1.37
CA ILE A 239 -24.55 6.49 -1.27
C ILE A 239 -24.80 7.66 -0.32
N GLU A 240 -24.15 7.69 0.84
CA GLU A 240 -24.30 8.76 1.83
C GLU A 240 -23.82 10.12 1.28
N GLN A 241 -22.68 10.16 0.60
CA GLN A 241 -22.18 11.39 -0.04
C GLN A 241 -23.14 11.89 -1.13
N ALA A 242 -23.71 10.98 -1.92
CA ALA A 242 -24.70 11.34 -2.93
C ALA A 242 -25.99 11.89 -2.30
N HIS A 243 -26.43 11.28 -1.20
CA HIS A 243 -27.57 11.73 -0.40
C HIS A 243 -27.33 13.13 0.19
N GLN A 244 -26.19 13.36 0.84
CA GLN A 244 -25.82 14.67 1.41
C GLN A 244 -25.72 15.77 0.35
N LYS A 245 -25.29 15.43 -0.86
CA LYS A 245 -25.25 16.35 -2.01
C LYS A 245 -26.63 16.58 -2.66
N GLY A 246 -27.69 15.95 -2.15
CA GLY A 246 -29.04 16.06 -2.69
C GLY A 246 -29.20 15.45 -4.09
N LEU A 247 -28.35 14.50 -4.47
CA LEU A 247 -28.46 13.82 -5.76
C LEU A 247 -29.71 12.93 -5.77
N ALA A 248 -30.37 12.85 -6.93
CA ALA A 248 -31.53 11.98 -7.10
C ALA A 248 -31.13 10.50 -7.31
N GLU A 249 -29.99 10.28 -7.97
CA GLU A 249 -29.53 8.96 -8.38
C GLU A 249 -28.00 8.83 -8.21
N VAL A 250 -27.54 7.65 -7.81
CA VAL A 250 -26.11 7.27 -7.86
C VAL A 250 -25.93 5.87 -8.44
N LYS A 251 -24.86 5.67 -9.21
CA LYS A 251 -24.52 4.37 -9.81
C LYS A 251 -23.43 3.70 -9.00
N ILE A 252 -23.69 2.49 -8.54
CA ILE A 252 -22.77 1.71 -7.68
C ILE A 252 -22.47 0.35 -8.30
N ARG A 253 -21.35 -0.26 -7.92
CA ARG A 253 -20.98 -1.62 -8.32
C ARG A 253 -21.00 -2.55 -7.11
N LEU A 254 -21.71 -3.67 -7.23
CA LEU A 254 -21.92 -4.60 -6.11
C LEU A 254 -21.49 -6.03 -6.44
N GLY A 255 -20.99 -6.71 -5.41
CA GLY A 255 -20.66 -8.14 -5.40
C GLY A 255 -19.37 -8.51 -6.16
N PRO A 256 -18.95 -9.77 -6.09
CA PRO A 256 -17.65 -10.23 -6.63
C PRO A 256 -17.51 -10.13 -8.15
N ARG A 257 -18.61 -9.89 -8.87
CA ARG A 257 -18.64 -9.68 -10.33
C ARG A 257 -18.85 -8.20 -10.72
N SER A 258 -18.84 -7.27 -9.77
CA SER A 258 -18.95 -5.82 -10.00
C SER A 258 -20.15 -5.42 -10.86
N TRP A 259 -21.34 -5.97 -10.55
CA TRP A 259 -22.56 -5.65 -11.28
C TRP A 259 -22.97 -4.21 -11.02
N LEU A 260 -23.34 -3.49 -12.08
CA LEU A 260 -23.80 -2.11 -11.99
C LEU A 260 -25.25 -2.07 -11.49
N TYR A 261 -25.49 -1.28 -10.45
CA TYR A 261 -26.81 -0.96 -9.94
C TYR A 261 -27.02 0.55 -9.95
N VAL A 262 -28.29 0.93 -10.05
CA VAL A 262 -28.75 2.31 -9.96
C VAL A 262 -29.46 2.46 -8.63
N ILE A 263 -29.01 3.40 -7.80
CA ILE A 263 -29.63 3.76 -6.54
C ILE A 263 -30.48 5.00 -6.78
N ASP A 264 -31.79 4.87 -6.59
CA ASP A 264 -32.71 6.01 -6.55
C ASP A 264 -32.84 6.45 -5.09
N LEU A 265 -32.27 7.60 -4.77
CA LEU A 265 -32.24 8.16 -3.42
C LEU A 265 -33.58 8.77 -3.00
N ARG A 266 -34.44 9.12 -3.97
CA ARG A 266 -35.76 9.70 -3.68
C ARG A 266 -36.76 8.63 -3.29
N LEU A 267 -36.71 7.51 -4.00
CA LEU A 267 -37.57 6.36 -3.74
C LEU A 267 -36.97 5.40 -2.70
N ALA A 268 -35.70 5.59 -2.35
CA ALA A 268 -34.92 4.68 -1.53
C ALA A 268 -35.00 3.25 -2.07
N VAL A 269 -34.62 3.07 -3.35
CA VAL A 269 -34.55 1.76 -4.00
C VAL A 269 -33.25 1.54 -4.77
N GLN A 270 -32.74 0.32 -4.69
CA GLN A 270 -31.70 -0.22 -5.57
C GLN A 270 -32.34 -0.91 -6.77
N ARG A 271 -32.05 -0.45 -7.98
CA ARG A 271 -32.53 -1.02 -9.25
C ARG A 271 -31.41 -1.71 -10.01
N ASN A 272 -31.66 -2.92 -10.50
CA ASN A 272 -30.80 -3.59 -11.47
C ASN A 272 -31.21 -3.17 -12.90
N PRO A 273 -30.40 -2.40 -13.64
CA PRO A 273 -30.77 -1.91 -14.97
C PRO A 273 -30.91 -3.02 -16.01
N LYS A 274 -30.30 -4.20 -15.80
CA LYS A 274 -30.42 -5.34 -16.73
C LYS A 274 -31.70 -6.14 -16.54
N THR A 275 -32.18 -6.27 -15.30
CA THR A 275 -33.34 -7.14 -14.99
C THR A 275 -34.57 -6.37 -14.56
N GLY A 276 -34.47 -5.06 -14.33
CA GLY A 276 -35.53 -4.21 -13.80
C GLY A 276 -35.90 -4.51 -12.34
N GLN A 277 -35.24 -5.47 -11.68
CA GLN A 277 -35.55 -5.81 -10.29
C GLN A 277 -35.14 -4.68 -9.35
N GLU A 278 -36.04 -4.37 -8.42
CA GLU A 278 -35.85 -3.36 -7.39
C GLU A 278 -35.75 -3.99 -6.01
N ARG A 279 -34.97 -3.36 -5.14
CA ARG A 279 -34.86 -3.69 -3.72
C ARG A 279 -35.00 -2.42 -2.89
N PRO A 280 -35.89 -2.38 -1.90
CA PRO A 280 -35.93 -1.29 -0.92
C PRO A 280 -34.58 -1.11 -0.24
N MET A 281 -34.26 0.13 0.09
CA MET A 281 -33.08 0.50 0.86
C MET A 281 -33.47 1.46 1.99
N ARG A 282 -32.66 1.49 3.05
CA ARG A 282 -32.87 2.39 4.19
C ARG A 282 -31.55 2.94 4.68
N ARG A 283 -31.59 4.15 5.21
CA ARG A 283 -30.50 4.79 5.94
C ARG A 283 -30.69 4.51 7.44
N VAL A 284 -29.62 4.08 8.10
CA VAL A 284 -29.59 3.81 9.53
C VAL A 284 -28.57 4.75 10.14
N GLU A 285 -29.00 5.60 11.07
CA GLU A 285 -28.10 6.46 11.84
C GLU A 285 -27.30 5.59 12.82
N ALA A 286 -26.00 5.86 12.94
CA ALA A 286 -25.19 5.30 14.01
C ALA A 286 -25.64 5.95 15.33
N SER A 287 -26.39 5.22 16.16
CA SER A 287 -26.80 5.72 17.47
C SER A 287 -25.57 5.93 18.35
N ALA A 288 -25.36 7.17 18.81
CA ALA A 288 -24.34 7.53 19.78
C ALA A 288 -24.74 7.07 21.19
N SER A 289 -24.74 5.76 21.44
CA SER A 289 -24.67 5.13 22.77
C SER A 289 -25.04 3.65 22.67
N ASP A 290 -24.08 2.74 22.90
CA ASP A 290 -24.32 1.68 23.89
C ASP A 290 -22.99 1.18 24.46
N ASP A 291 -22.95 1.09 25.78
CA ASP A 291 -21.82 0.71 26.59
C ASP A 291 -21.42 -0.76 26.35
N GLY A 292 -20.13 -1.02 26.15
CA GLY A 292 -19.50 -2.26 26.62
C GLY A 292 -19.56 -3.54 25.77
N ALA A 293 -20.11 -3.56 24.55
CA ALA A 293 -20.13 -4.78 23.73
C ALA A 293 -19.63 -4.54 22.30
N ALA A 294 -18.50 -5.17 21.97
CA ALA A 294 -17.92 -5.34 20.63
C ALA A 294 -18.11 -4.15 19.67
N GLN A 295 -17.09 -3.26 19.63
CA GLN A 295 -17.01 -2.18 18.64
C GLN A 295 -17.46 -2.70 17.25
N PRO A 296 -18.42 -2.03 16.59
CA PRO A 296 -18.82 -2.40 15.24
C PRO A 296 -17.56 -2.40 14.39
N ARG A 297 -17.29 -3.53 13.71
CA ARG A 297 -16.10 -3.73 12.89
C ARG A 297 -15.96 -2.54 11.94
N ARG A 298 -14.98 -1.68 12.21
CA ARG A 298 -14.67 -0.48 11.42
C ARG A 298 -14.33 -0.93 10.00
N PRO A 299 -15.14 -0.57 9.00
CA PRO A 299 -15.06 -1.23 7.71
C PRO A 299 -13.92 -0.64 6.87
N GLY A 300 -13.07 -1.52 6.33
CA GLY A 300 -12.05 -1.19 5.34
C GLY A 300 -10.66 -0.81 5.87
N GLY A 301 -10.38 -0.97 7.18
CA GLY A 301 -9.04 -0.69 7.75
C GLY A 301 -8.62 0.79 7.70
N ARG A 302 -9.55 1.70 7.42
CA ARG A 302 -9.32 3.15 7.41
C ARG A 302 -9.53 3.73 8.80
N LEU A 303 -8.76 4.76 9.11
CA LEU A 303 -8.87 5.51 10.37
C LEU A 303 -10.08 6.45 10.32
N SER A 304 -10.73 6.68 11.47
CA SER A 304 -11.65 7.81 11.57
C SER A 304 -10.86 9.12 11.63
N ARG A 305 -11.48 10.23 11.25
CA ARG A 305 -10.87 11.56 11.39
C ARG A 305 -10.54 11.91 12.84
N GLU A 306 -11.34 11.43 13.80
CA GLU A 306 -11.09 11.62 15.23
C GLU A 306 -9.85 10.84 15.69
N ASP A 307 -9.72 9.57 15.29
CA ASP A 307 -8.54 8.76 15.63
C ASP A 307 -7.28 9.35 14.99
N LEU A 308 -7.39 9.86 13.76
CA LEU A 308 -6.29 10.55 13.09
C LEU A 308 -5.88 11.80 13.88
N ALA A 309 -6.83 12.67 14.21
CA ALA A 309 -6.56 13.91 14.94
C ALA A 309 -5.92 13.63 16.31
N ALA A 310 -6.45 12.65 17.06
CA ALA A 310 -5.89 12.25 18.35
C ALA A 310 -4.45 11.72 18.21
N ALA A 311 -4.17 10.91 17.19
CA ALA A 311 -2.82 10.40 16.95
C ALA A 311 -1.85 11.50 16.49
N VAL A 312 -2.28 12.41 15.61
CA VAL A 312 -1.46 13.56 15.17
C VAL A 312 -1.12 14.44 16.36
N GLN A 313 -2.09 14.74 17.22
CA GLN A 313 -1.87 15.52 18.44
C GLN A 313 -0.83 14.86 19.36
N ALA A 314 -0.89 13.53 19.55
CA ALA A 314 0.10 12.81 20.33
C ALA A 314 1.53 12.94 19.74
N PHE A 315 1.68 12.96 18.41
CA PHE A 315 2.98 13.16 17.76
C PHE A 315 3.48 14.60 17.85
N VAL A 316 2.59 15.59 17.89
CA VAL A 316 2.92 16.99 18.17
C VAL A 316 3.42 17.14 19.61
N GLU A 317 2.74 16.53 20.58
CA GLU A 317 3.15 16.55 22.00
C GLU A 317 4.52 15.89 22.23
N LEU A 318 4.84 14.86 21.46
CA LEU A 318 6.17 14.23 21.46
C LEU A 318 7.24 15.02 20.68
N ALA A 319 6.92 16.20 20.16
CA ALA A 319 7.78 17.03 19.33
C ALA A 319 8.33 16.32 18.07
N THR A 320 7.63 15.29 17.59
CA THR A 320 8.00 14.56 16.36
C THR A 320 7.41 15.18 15.09
N LEU A 321 6.41 16.06 15.26
CA LEU A 321 5.75 16.80 14.20
C LEU A 321 5.49 18.23 14.68
N ALA A 322 5.77 19.23 13.86
CA ALA A 322 5.49 20.61 14.21
C ALA A 322 3.96 20.87 14.28
N PRO A 323 3.47 21.72 15.20
CA PRO A 323 2.07 22.10 15.24
C PRO A 323 1.65 22.80 13.94
N ALA A 324 0.35 22.82 13.66
CA ALA A 324 -0.18 23.63 12.57
C ALA A 324 0.18 25.12 12.79
N PRO A 325 0.53 25.87 11.74
CA PRO A 325 0.74 27.31 11.87
C PRO A 325 -0.56 27.98 12.36
N GLU A 326 -0.47 28.87 13.35
CA GLU A 326 -1.62 29.70 13.75
C GLU A 326 -2.06 30.53 12.54
N GLU A 327 -3.33 30.45 12.16
CA GLU A 327 -3.89 31.30 11.11
C GLU A 327 -3.78 32.76 11.56
N ALA A 328 -2.97 33.54 10.84
CA ALA A 328 -2.75 34.97 11.07
C ALA A 328 -3.88 35.84 10.51
#